data_AF-A0A820MYP4-F1
#
_entry.id   AF-A0A820MYP4-F1
#
_cell.length_a   1.000
_cell.length_b   1.000
_cell.length_c   1.000
_cell.angle_alpha   90.00
_cell.angle_beta   90.00
_cell.angle_gamma   90.00
#
_symmetry.space_group_name_H-M   'P 1'
#
loop_
_entity.id
_entity.type
_entity.pdbx_description
1 polymer ?
#
loop_
_entity_poly.entity_id
_entity_poly.type
_entity_poly.pdbx_seq_one_letter_code
_entity_poly.pdbx_strand_id
1 'polypeptide(L)'
;MENYSLTISDAGCSMTCAIKLLEEFGSCLESVCPYDISRVNIQPDDEAYEQAENHKINEALHVNIDLNEMKSCLAQGFPFAFDLKLYNSFDNAAKNGIVSIPNT
;
A
#
# COMPACT_ATOMS: atom_id res chain seq x y z
N MET A 1 -12.29 31.75 -11.28
CA MET A 1 -12.12 30.38 -10.74
C MET A 1 -10.63 30.22 -10.55
N GLU A 2 -10.18 30.23 -9.29
CA GLU A 2 -8.76 30.06 -8.99
C GLU A 2 -8.33 28.67 -9.46
N ASN A 3 -7.37 28.64 -10.39
CA ASN A 3 -6.72 27.42 -10.81
C ASN A 3 -5.83 26.96 -9.65
N TYR A 4 -6.38 26.10 -8.80
CA TYR A 4 -5.62 25.41 -7.77
C TYR A 4 -4.67 24.45 -8.49
N SER A 5 -3.42 24.89 -8.72
CA SER A 5 -2.38 23.99 -9.20
C SER A 5 -2.07 23.01 -8.08
N LEU A 6 -2.60 21.79 -8.18
CA LEU A 6 -2.17 20.67 -7.33
C LEU A 6 -0.67 20.51 -7.53
N THR A 7 0.13 20.90 -6.54
CA THR A 7 1.56 20.58 -6.51
C THR A 7 1.70 19.10 -6.24
N ILE A 8 1.98 18.34 -7.30
CA ILE A 8 2.18 16.90 -7.19
C ILE A 8 3.60 16.65 -6.65
N SER A 9 3.68 16.02 -5.48
CA SER A 9 4.94 15.70 -4.80
C SER A 9 4.90 14.29 -4.26
N ASP A 10 6.03 13.59 -4.29
CA ASP A 10 6.16 12.26 -3.69
C ASP A 10 6.22 12.36 -2.15
N ALA A 11 5.05 12.49 -1.54
CA ALA A 11 4.86 12.63 -0.09
C ALA A 11 4.38 11.32 0.57
N GLY A 12 4.29 10.23 -0.21
CA GLY A 12 3.68 8.98 0.22
C GLY A 12 2.16 9.06 0.44
N CYS A 13 1.61 7.99 1.01
CA CYS A 13 0.20 7.85 1.33
C CYS A 13 0.06 7.10 2.67
N SER A 14 -0.99 7.39 3.44
CA SER A 14 -1.28 6.63 4.66
C SER A 14 -2.07 5.35 4.33
N MET A 15 -1.87 4.29 5.12
CA MET A 15 -2.60 3.03 4.96
C MET A 15 -4.13 3.24 5.01
N THR A 16 -4.61 4.12 5.89
CA THR A 16 -6.03 4.46 6.00
C THR A 16 -6.55 5.14 4.74
N CYS A 17 -5.76 5.99 4.09
CA CYS A 17 -6.15 6.62 2.83
C CYS A 17 -6.24 5.56 1.71
N ALA A 18 -5.24 4.68 1.61
CA ALA A 18 -5.24 3.59 0.64
C ALA A 18 -6.44 2.64 0.81
N ILE A 19 -6.76 2.24 2.04
CA ILE A 19 -7.93 1.39 2.34
C ILE A 19 -9.23 2.07 1.88
N LYS A 20 -9.43 3.35 2.20
CA LYS A 20 -10.63 4.10 1.77
C LYS A 20 -10.75 4.18 0.25
N LEU A 21 -9.64 4.38 -0.46
CA LEU A 21 -9.65 4.39 -1.92
C LEU A 21 -9.95 3.01 -2.51
N LEU A 22 -9.50 1.92 -1.87
CA LEU A 22 -9.85 0.56 -2.28
C LEU A 22 -11.32 0.22 -1.99
N GLU A 23 -11.93 0.78 -0.94
CA GLU A 23 -13.36 0.67 -0.68
C GLU A 23 -14.17 1.48 -1.71
N GLU A 24 -13.72 2.69 -2.02
CA GLU A 24 -14.44 3.62 -2.90
C GLU A 24 -14.32 3.27 -4.39
N PHE A 25 -13.12 2.92 -4.86
CA PHE A 25 -12.82 2.69 -6.28
C PHE A 25 -12.37 1.27 -6.58
N GLY A 26 -11.80 0.55 -5.61
CA GLY A 26 -11.18 -0.76 -5.84
C GLY A 26 -9.82 -0.66 -6.53
N SER A 27 -9.41 -1.73 -7.21
CA SER A 27 -8.13 -1.77 -7.93
C SER A 27 -8.22 -2.56 -9.24
N CYS A 28 -7.62 -2.04 -10.31
CA CYS A 28 -7.50 -2.77 -11.56
C CYS A 28 -6.28 -3.72 -11.54
N LEU A 29 -6.18 -4.58 -12.55
CA LEU A 29 -5.00 -5.40 -12.76
C LEU A 29 -3.82 -4.53 -13.22
N GLU A 30 -2.61 -4.92 -12.81
CA GLU A 30 -1.38 -4.23 -13.22
C GLU A 30 -1.16 -4.29 -14.75
N SER A 31 -1.75 -5.25 -15.45
CA SER A 31 -1.73 -5.28 -16.92
C SER A 31 -2.55 -4.15 -17.57
N VAL A 32 -3.52 -3.57 -16.84
CA VAL A 32 -4.37 -2.45 -17.30
C VAL A 32 -3.74 -1.13 -16.91
N CYS A 33 -3.27 -0.99 -15.67
CA CYS A 33 -2.54 0.19 -15.20
C CYS A 33 -1.16 -0.23 -14.67
N PRO A 34 -0.15 -0.42 -15.54
CA PRO A 34 1.18 -0.84 -15.12
C PRO A 34 1.89 0.27 -14.35
N TYR A 35 2.74 -0.14 -13.40
CA TYR A 35 3.61 0.81 -12.71
C TYR A 35 4.64 1.40 -13.69
N ASP A 36 4.51 2.70 -13.95
CA ASP A 36 5.45 3.49 -14.74
C ASP A 36 5.69 4.81 -14.01
N ILE A 37 6.93 5.03 -13.57
CA ILE A 37 7.36 6.23 -12.82
C ILE A 37 7.01 7.52 -13.58
N SER A 38 7.04 7.49 -14.92
CA SER A 38 6.69 8.66 -15.73
C SER A 38 5.20 8.99 -15.74
N ARG A 39 4.35 8.06 -15.29
CA ARG A 39 2.89 8.13 -15.33
C ARG A 39 2.21 8.13 -13.96
N VAL A 40 2.94 8.00 -12.85
CA VAL A 40 2.35 7.94 -11.48
C VAL A 40 1.50 9.16 -11.09
N ASN A 41 1.69 10.28 -11.78
CA ASN A 41 0.96 11.53 -11.56
C ASN A 41 -0.08 11.82 -12.64
N ILE A 42 -0.30 10.86 -13.54
CA ILE A 42 -1.29 10.92 -14.61
C ILE A 42 -2.48 10.09 -14.16
N GLN A 43 -3.68 10.64 -14.32
CA GLN A 43 -4.92 9.92 -14.04
C GLN A 43 -4.98 8.63 -14.90
N PRO A 44 -5.34 7.48 -14.31
CA PRO A 44 -5.58 6.25 -15.07
C PRO A 44 -6.70 6.42 -16.11
N ASP A 45 -6.66 5.61 -17.15
CA ASP A 45 -7.72 5.58 -18.18
C ASP A 45 -9.02 5.01 -17.60
N ASP A 46 -10.16 5.33 -18.22
CA ASP A 46 -11.50 4.93 -17.73
C ASP A 46 -11.63 3.40 -17.58
N GLU A 47 -10.97 2.62 -18.45
CA GLU A 47 -10.92 1.14 -18.37
C GLU A 47 -10.38 0.65 -17.02
N ALA A 48 -9.40 1.36 -16.44
CA ALA A 48 -8.85 1.02 -15.13
C ALA A 48 -9.90 1.20 -14.03
N TYR A 49 -10.67 2.29 -14.08
CA TYR A 49 -11.75 2.54 -13.12
C TYR A 49 -12.90 1.53 -13.27
N GLU A 50 -13.32 1.24 -14.50
CA GLU A 50 -14.36 0.23 -14.76
C GLU A 50 -13.95 -1.17 -14.27
N GLN A 51 -12.68 -1.55 -14.46
CA GLN A 51 -12.18 -2.83 -13.95
C GLN A 51 -12.03 -2.83 -12.42
N ALA A 52 -11.63 -1.70 -11.84
CA ALA A 52 -11.42 -1.57 -10.40
C ALA A 52 -12.70 -1.78 -9.58
N GLU A 53 -13.86 -1.39 -10.12
CA GLU A 53 -15.17 -1.61 -9.49
C GLU A 53 -15.44 -3.09 -9.11
N ASN A 54 -14.86 -4.04 -9.85
CA ASN A 54 -15.02 -5.48 -9.57
C ASN A 54 -14.10 -6.00 -8.44
N HIS A 55 -13.17 -5.17 -7.96
CA HIS A 55 -12.16 -5.53 -6.97
C HIS A 55 -12.14 -4.54 -5.80
N LYS A 56 -13.32 -4.07 -5.39
CA LYS A 56 -13.49 -3.30 -4.17
C LYS A 56 -13.33 -4.19 -2.94
N ILE A 57 -12.74 -3.62 -1.89
CA ILE A 57 -12.75 -4.26 -0.58
C ILE A 57 -14.02 -3.84 0.17
N ASN A 58 -14.63 -4.79 0.87
CA ASN A 58 -15.86 -4.53 1.63
C ASN A 58 -15.59 -4.16 3.09
N GLU A 59 -14.47 -4.62 3.63
CA GLU A 59 -14.10 -4.46 5.02
C GLU A 59 -12.58 -4.47 5.16
N ALA A 60 -12.07 -3.63 6.06
CA ALA A 60 -10.69 -3.67 6.53
C ALA A 60 -10.67 -3.83 8.05
N LEU A 61 -9.90 -4.82 8.53
CA LEU A 61 -9.79 -5.14 9.94
C LEU A 61 -8.43 -4.76 10.48
N HIS A 62 -8.41 -4.22 11.70
CA HIS A 62 -7.17 -3.90 12.41
C HIS A 62 -6.67 -5.12 13.18
N VAL A 63 -5.41 -5.49 12.95
CA VAL A 63 -4.69 -6.50 13.75
C VAL A 63 -3.91 -5.75 14.83
N ASN A 64 -4.09 -6.10 16.10
CA ASN A 64 -3.32 -5.44 17.15
C ASN A 64 -1.83 -5.77 17.04
N ILE A 65 -0.99 -4.90 17.59
CA ILE A 65 0.47 -5.13 17.68
C ILE A 65 0.71 -6.12 18.83
N ASP A 66 0.25 -7.35 18.63
CA ASP A 66 0.45 -8.51 19.49
C ASP A 66 0.91 -9.69 18.62
N LEU A 67 2.00 -10.32 19.03
CA LEU A 67 2.65 -11.37 18.24
C LEU A 67 1.74 -12.60 18.02
N ASN A 68 0.89 -12.94 19.00
CA ASN A 68 -0.01 -14.08 18.87
C ASN A 68 -1.16 -13.76 17.93
N GLU A 69 -1.72 -12.56 18.02
CA GLU A 69 -2.75 -12.09 17.08
C GLU A 69 -2.23 -12.07 15.64
N MET A 70 -1.06 -11.49 15.42
CA MET A 70 -0.40 -11.44 14.11
C MET A 70 -0.17 -12.84 13.53
N LYS A 71 0.38 -13.77 14.33
CA LYS A 71 0.58 -15.17 13.90
C LYS A 71 -0.72 -15.88 13.61
N SER A 72 -1.74 -15.67 14.43
CA SER A 72 -3.06 -16.27 14.26
C SER A 72 -3.74 -15.78 12.99
N CYS A 73 -3.64 -14.49 12.68
CA CYS A 73 -4.17 -13.88 11.45
C CYS A 73 -3.57 -14.57 10.20
N LEU A 74 -2.24 -14.72 10.16
CA LEU A 74 -1.55 -15.43 9.08
C LEU A 74 -1.92 -16.91 9.01
N ALA A 75 -2.00 -17.59 10.17
CA ALA A 75 -2.36 -19.00 10.24
C ALA A 75 -3.77 -19.29 9.71
N GLN A 76 -4.68 -18.32 9.83
CA GLN A 76 -6.03 -18.38 9.26
C GLN A 76 -6.07 -18.08 7.75
N GLY A 77 -4.93 -17.71 7.14
CA GLY A 77 -4.83 -17.42 5.72
C GLY A 77 -5.11 -15.97 5.34
N PHE A 78 -5.05 -15.04 6.30
CA PHE A 78 -5.24 -13.61 6.07
C PHE A 78 -3.90 -12.87 6.17
N PRO A 79 -3.26 -12.51 5.02
CA PRO A 79 -2.17 -11.55 5.02
C PRO A 79 -2.65 -10.19 5.53
N PHE A 80 -1.75 -9.44 6.16
CA PHE A 80 -2.02 -8.08 6.61
C PHE A 80 -0.85 -7.17 6.26
N ALA A 81 -1.14 -5.88 6.07
CA ALA A 81 -0.16 -4.82 5.88
C ALA A 81 0.10 -4.09 7.20
N PHE A 82 1.31 -3.57 7.38
CA PHE A 82 1.68 -2.76 8.54
C PHE A 82 2.80 -1.80 8.16
N ASP A 83 2.90 -0.70 8.91
CA ASP A 83 3.97 0.28 8.76
C ASP A 83 5.11 -0.04 9.73
N LEU A 84 6.35 0.16 9.28
CA LEU A 84 7.54 -0.11 10.07
C LEU A 84 8.55 1.03 9.91
N LYS A 85 9.24 1.39 11.00
CA LYS A 85 10.35 2.35 10.93
C LYS A 85 11.59 1.68 10.34
N LEU A 86 12.02 2.11 9.16
CA LEU A 86 13.22 1.61 8.50
C LEU A 86 14.48 2.25 9.11
N TYR A 87 15.53 1.45 9.20
CA TYR A 87 16.88 1.84 9.66
C TYR A 87 17.91 1.26 8.70
N ASN A 88 19.16 1.75 8.74
CA ASN A 88 20.26 1.24 7.91
C ASN A 88 20.52 -0.28 8.06
N SER A 89 20.00 -0.93 9.11
CA SER A 89 20.06 -2.38 9.25
C SER A 89 19.30 -3.12 8.14
N PHE A 90 18.26 -2.51 7.56
CA PHE A 90 17.53 -3.04 6.41
C PHE A 90 18.39 -3.08 5.15
N ASP A 91 19.17 -2.02 4.88
CA ASP A 91 20.09 -1.98 3.73
C ASP A 91 21.17 -3.06 3.83
N ASN A 92 21.61 -3.36 5.05
CA ASN A 92 22.61 -4.40 5.31
C ASN A 92 22.06 -5.83 5.19
N ALA A 93 20.74 -6.02 5.32
CA ALA A 93 20.09 -7.33 5.26
C ALA A 93 20.08 -7.91 3.84
N ALA A 94 20.36 -7.12 2.80
CA ALA A 94 20.41 -7.57 1.40
C ALA A 94 21.36 -8.77 1.18
N LYS A 95 22.32 -9.00 2.07
CA LYS A 95 23.33 -10.07 1.94
C LYS A 95 22.85 -11.44 2.42
N ASN A 96 21.96 -11.50 3.41
CA ASN A 96 21.56 -12.76 4.06
C ASN A 96 20.07 -12.86 4.42
N GLY A 97 19.28 -11.82 4.13
CA GLY A 97 17.84 -11.77 4.39
C GLY A 97 17.47 -11.58 5.86
N ILE A 98 18.44 -11.35 6.76
CA ILE A 98 18.21 -11.17 8.19
C ILE A 98 18.43 -9.70 8.54
N VAL A 99 17.35 -9.02 8.94
CA VAL A 99 17.41 -7.65 9.44
C VAL A 99 17.77 -7.68 10.92
N SER A 100 18.95 -7.17 11.26
CA SER A 100 19.36 -7.00 12.66
C SER A 100 18.54 -5.90 13.33
N ILE A 101 18.25 -6.07 14.63
CA ILE A 101 17.66 -5.01 15.45
C ILE A 101 18.59 -3.79 15.38
N PRO A 102 18.07 -2.59 15.07
CA PRO A 102 18.89 -1.40 15.00
C PRO A 102 19.50 -1.10 16.38
N ASN A 103 20.80 -0.84 16.42
CA ASN A 103 21.44 -0.26 17.59
C ASN A 103 21.09 1.24 17.60
N THR A 104 20.59 1.75 18.73
CA THR A 104 20.42 3.19 18.98
C THR A 104 21.70 3.97 18.79
#